data_AF-A0A8T6S936-F1
#
_entry.id   AF-A0A8T6S936-F1
#
_cell.length_a   1.000
_cell.length_b   1.000
_cell.length_c   1.000
_cell.angle_alpha   90.00
_cell.angle_beta   90.00
_cell.angle_gamma   90.00
#
_symmetry.space_group_name_H-M   'P 1'
#
loop_
_entity.id
_entity.type
_entity.pdbx_description
1 polymer ?
#
loop_
_entity_poly.entity_id
_entity_poly.type
_entity_poly.pdbx_seq_one_letter_code
_entity_poly.pdbx_strand_id
1 'polypeptide(L)' 'MSRPTIGIIGMGPVGSILAAHLAKSGEDVVAEDILEKILSKIRSDGLRVSGIKSFSVKMEKTAKSLSRLSEYNPDIIFI' A
#
# COMPACT_ATOMS: atom_id res chain seq x y z
N MET A 1 -17.61 15.87 -4.38
CA MET A 1 -16.46 15.79 -3.44
C MET A 1 -15.28 15.26 -4.23
N SER A 2 -14.08 15.83 -4.08
CA SER A 2 -12.86 15.33 -4.74
C SER A 2 -12.47 13.97 -4.16
N ARG A 3 -11.97 13.05 -5.00
CA ARG A 3 -11.46 11.76 -4.52
C ARG A 3 -10.18 12.01 -3.69
N PRO A 4 -9.97 11.28 -2.57
CA PRO A 4 -8.76 11.42 -1.79
C PRO A 4 -7.57 10.80 -2.52
N THR A 5 -6.43 11.48 -2.51
CA THR A 5 -5.16 10.93 -3.01
C THR A 5 -4.56 10.01 -1.95
N ILE A 6 -4.29 8.76 -2.30
CA ILE A 6 -3.73 7.73 -1.41
C ILE A 6 -2.22 7.65 -1.62
N GLY A 7 -1.46 8.01 -0.59
CA GLY A 7 -0.01 7.80 -0.57
C GLY A 7 0.33 6.37 -0.13
N ILE A 8 1.23 5.74 -0.86
CA ILE A 8 1.87 4.48 -0.44
C ILE A 8 3.37 4.74 -0.41
N ILE A 9 3.93 4.60 0.78
CA ILE A 9 5.36 4.79 1.04
C ILE A 9 6.02 3.41 0.93
N GLY A 10 7.10 3.33 0.16
CA GLY A 10 7.83 2.09 -0.12
C GLY A 10 7.22 1.22 -1.22
N MET A 11 7.97 1.03 -2.31
CA MET A 11 7.59 0.25 -3.49
C MET A 11 8.38 -1.05 -3.62
N GLY A 12 8.61 -1.70 -2.48
CA GLY A 12 9.00 -3.10 -2.41
C GLY A 12 7.85 -4.04 -2.82
N PRO A 13 7.94 -5.37 -2.59
CA PRO A 13 6.94 -6.33 -3.04
C PRO A 13 5.52 -6.05 -2.51
N VAL A 14 5.36 -5.83 -1.20
CA VAL A 14 4.03 -5.62 -0.58
C VAL A 14 3.43 -4.28 -0.98
N GLY A 15 4.19 -3.19 -0.89
CA GLY A 15 3.75 -1.86 -1.32
C GLY A 15 3.43 -1.80 -2.80
N SER A 16 4.23 -2.44 -3.66
CA SER A 16 3.93 -2.56 -5.09
C SER A 16 2.68 -3.39 -5.39
N ILE A 17 2.47 -4.50 -4.68
CA ILE A 17 1.25 -5.29 -4.84
C ILE A 17 0.03 -4.49 -4.38
N LEU A 18 0.11 -3.81 -3.24
CA LEU A 18 -0.93 -2.94 -2.72
C LEU A 18 -1.23 -1.78 -3.70
N ALA A 19 -0.21 -1.06 -4.14
CA ALA A 19 -0.33 0.05 -5.07
C ALA A 19 -0.91 -0.37 -6.42
N ALA A 20 -0.45 -1.51 -6.96
CA ALA A 20 -0.99 -2.04 -8.19
C ALA A 20 -2.47 -2.38 -8.05
N HIS A 21 -2.87 -2.95 -6.92
CA HIS A 21 -4.27 -3.25 -6.66
C HIS A 21 -5.12 -1.99 -6.48
N LEU A 22 -4.66 -0.99 -5.71
CA LEU A 22 -5.36 0.28 -5.50
C LEU A 22 -5.46 1.13 -6.78
N ALA A 23 -4.38 1.22 -7.56
CA ALA A 23 -4.38 1.94 -8.83
C ALA A 23 -5.25 1.24 -9.87
N LYS A 24 -5.21 -0.10 -9.96
CA LYS A 24 -6.08 -0.87 -10.85
C LYS A 24 -7.56 -0.67 -10.54
N SER A 25 -7.92 -0.41 -9.28
CA SER A 25 -9.30 -0.08 -8.90
C SER A 25 -9.74 1.34 -9.26
N GLY A 26 -8.86 2.17 -9.82
CA GLY A 26 -9.18 3.55 -10.23
C GLY A 26 -9.07 4.58 -9.12
N GLU A 27 -8.41 4.24 -8.01
CA GLU A 27 -8.05 5.19 -6.96
C GLU A 27 -6.89 6.09 -7.41
N ASP A 28 -6.86 7.31 -6.89
CA ASP A 28 -5.77 8.24 -7.12
C ASP A 28 -4.59 7.89 -6.18
N VAL A 29 -3.66 7.07 -6.68
CA VAL A 29 -2.55 6.53 -5.88
C VAL A 29 -1.25 7.24 -6.25
N VAL A 30 -0.54 7.71 -5.23
CA VAL A 30 0.81 8.25 -5.36
C VAL A 30 1.77 7.26 -4.71
N ALA A 31 2.67 6.72 -5.53
CA ALA A 31 3.76 5.88 -5.06
C ALA A 31 4.96 6.74 -4.65
N GLU A 32 5.47 6.48 -3.45
CA GLU A 32 6.71 7.06 -2.94
C GLU A 32 7.71 5.93 -2.67
N ASP A 33 8.96 6.14 -3.06
CA ASP A 33 10.08 5.24 -2.77
C ASP A 33 11.39 6.04 -2.85
N ILE A 34 12.36 5.70 -2.02
CA ILE A 34 13.66 6.37 -1.96
C ILE A 34 14.52 6.14 -3.22
N LEU A 35 14.29 5.04 -3.95
CA LEU A 35 15.07 4.69 -5.13
C LEU A 35 14.42 5.24 -6.40
N GLU A 36 15.00 6.32 -6.91
CA GLU A 36 14.54 6.97 -8.14
C GLU A 36 14.44 6.00 -9.34
N LYS A 37 15.32 5.00 -9.41
CA LYS A 37 15.26 3.96 -10.44
C LYS A 37 13.97 3.11 -10.38
N ILE A 38 13.40 2.88 -9.18
CA ILE A 38 12.14 2.14 -8.99
C ILE A 38 10.99 3.01 -9.47
N LEU A 39 10.92 4.26 -8.99
CA LEU A 39 9.88 5.21 -9.41
C LEU A 39 9.90 5.47 -10.92
N SER A 40 11.09 5.63 -11.51
CA SER A 40 11.26 5.78 -12.96
C SER A 40 10.73 4.58 -13.73
N LYS A 41 10.99 3.37 -13.23
CA LYS A 41 10.50 2.14 -13.85
C LYS A 41 8.99 1.95 -13.70
N ILE A 42 8.43 2.28 -12.54
CA ILE A 42 6.98 2.25 -12.33
C ILE A 42 6.27 3.23 -13.27
N ARG A 43 6.84 4.43 -13.47
CA ARG A 43 6.29 5.42 -14.41
C ARG A 43 6.37 4.97 -15.86
N SER A 44 7.45 4.31 -16.28
CA SER A 44 7.62 3.86 -17.67
C SER A 44 6.84 2.60 -17.99
N ASP A 45 6.86 1.62 -17.08
CA ASP A 45 6.41 0.26 -17.36
C ASP A 45 5.08 -0.09 -16.65
N GLY A 46 4.68 0.71 -15.66
CA GLY A 46 3.57 0.39 -14.76
C GLY A 46 3.89 -0.76 -13.81
N LEU A 47 2.87 -1.21 -13.07
CA LEU A 47 2.98 -2.36 -12.17
C LEU A 47 2.23 -3.56 -12.76
N ARG A 48 2.91 -4.72 -12.82
CA ARG A 48 2.29 -6.00 -13.20
C ARG A 48 2.37 -6.98 -12.03
N VAL A 49 1.21 -7.40 -11.56
CA VAL A 49 1.07 -8.46 -10.53
C VAL A 49 0.60 -9.73 -11.22
N SER A 50 1.38 -10.82 -11.11
CA SER A 50 1.09 -12.11 -11.72
C SER A 50 1.50 -13.28 -10.82
N GLY A 51 0.75 -14.39 -10.87
CA GLY A 51 0.90 -15.55 -9.97
C GLY A 51 -0.12 -15.52 -8.83
N ILE A 52 -0.81 -16.64 -8.57
CA ILE A 52 -1.81 -16.74 -7.49
C ILE A 52 -1.14 -17.26 -6.21
N LYS A 53 -1.22 -16.43 -5.15
CA LYS A 53 -1.70 -16.71 -3.79
C LYS A 53 -1.27 -18.02 -3.11
N SER A 54 -0.41 -17.91 -2.08
CA SER A 54 -0.64 -18.53 -0.76
C SER A 54 0.19 -17.82 0.32
N PHE A 55 -0.40 -17.61 1.49
CA PHE A 55 0.20 -17.00 2.68
C PHE A 55 -0.46 -17.57 3.95
N SER A 56 0.18 -17.47 5.13
CA SER A 56 -0.51 -17.60 6.44
C SER A 56 0.26 -16.86 7.55
N VAL A 57 -0.44 -16.27 8.53
CA VAL A 57 0.18 -15.44 9.58
C VAL A 57 -0.65 -15.36 10.87
N LYS A 58 0.00 -15.07 12.02
CA LYS A 58 -0.67 -14.75 13.31
C LYS A 58 -0.17 -13.41 13.87
N MET A 59 -0.97 -12.73 14.67
CA MET A 59 -0.83 -11.29 14.94
C MET A 59 -0.95 -10.97 16.48
N GLU A 60 -0.23 -9.94 17.01
CA GLU A 60 0.28 -9.72 18.42
C GLU A 60 -0.32 -8.54 19.21
N LYS A 61 -0.07 -7.33 18.67
CA LYS A 61 -1.11 -6.35 18.49
C LYS A 61 -1.34 -6.10 16.99
N THR A 62 -2.49 -6.43 16.41
CA THR A 62 -3.71 -6.88 17.08
C THR A 62 -3.90 -6.08 18.32
N ALA A 63 -3.78 -4.77 18.14
CA ALA A 63 -4.46 -3.93 19.07
C ALA A 63 -5.77 -4.70 19.34
N LYS A 64 -5.95 -5.34 20.53
CA LYS A 64 -6.94 -6.45 20.61
C LYS A 64 -8.32 -5.87 20.25
N SER A 65 -8.37 -4.55 20.38
CA SER A 65 -9.29 -3.60 19.81
C SER A 65 -8.54 -2.52 19.02
N LEU A 66 -9.14 -2.04 17.93
CA LEU A 66 -9.03 -0.65 17.50
C LEU A 66 -9.20 0.25 18.70
N SER A 67 -9.99 -0.02 19.71
CA SER A 67 -9.90 0.78 20.94
C SER A 67 -8.50 0.94 21.53
N ARG A 68 -7.58 -0.04 21.38
CA ARG A 68 -6.12 0.11 21.57
C ARG A 68 -5.40 0.75 20.38
N LEU A 69 -5.92 0.57 19.16
CA LEU A 69 -5.44 1.13 17.90
C LEU A 69 -6.00 2.49 17.43
N SER A 70 -7.26 2.83 17.57
CA SER A 70 -7.92 4.08 17.97
C SER A 70 -7.61 4.62 19.38
N GLU A 71 -7.03 3.87 20.32
CA GLU A 71 -6.17 4.51 21.35
C GLU A 71 -4.87 4.94 20.65
N TYR A 72 -4.50 4.27 19.55
CA TYR A 72 -3.44 4.71 18.63
C TYR A 72 -3.94 5.64 17.49
N ASN A 73 -5.24 6.01 17.44
CA ASN A 73 -5.94 6.77 16.37
C ASN A 73 -5.32 6.69 14.95
N PRO A 74 -5.70 5.69 14.13
CA PRO A 74 -5.14 5.50 12.80
C PRO A 74 -5.95 6.21 11.72
N ASP A 75 -5.31 7.04 10.91
CA ASP A 75 -6.01 7.93 9.97
C ASP A 75 -5.99 7.43 8.53
N ILE A 76 -4.88 6.82 8.15
CA ILE A 76 -4.63 6.01 6.97
C ILE A 76 -3.34 5.30 7.34
N ILE A 77 -3.35 3.99 7.20
CA ILE A 77 -2.22 3.15 7.54
C ILE A 77 -1.72 2.55 6.25
N PHE A 78 -0.68 3.16 5.68
CA PHE A 78 0.20 2.57 4.67
C PHE A 78 1.56 3.26 4.72
N ILE A 79 2.56 2.47 5.08
CA ILE A 79 3.98 2.80 5.24
C ILE A 79 4.78 1.58 4.77
#